data_AF-A0A3N5FP76-F1
#
_entry.id   AF-A0A3N5FP76-F1
#
_cell.length_a   1.000
_cell.length_b   1.000
_cell.length_c   1.000
_cell.angle_alpha   90.00
_cell.angle_beta   90.00
_cell.angle_gamma   90.00
#
_symmetry.space_group_name_H-M   'P 1'
#
loop_
_entity.id
_entity.type
_entity.pdbx_description
1 polymer ?
#
loop_
_entity_poly.entity_id
_entity_poly.type
_entity_poly.pdbx_seq_one_letter_code
_entity_poly.pdbx_strand_id
1 'polypeptide(L)'
;MLHEFLTTNKADLVERCRLKVAKRLAPKVAGKALAHGIPRFLDQLIKTLQVEQTSEPMRSRRVSGPSGGGAAVSEIAATAALHGRELSEQGFTVDQVVHDYGDLCQAITDLAFERGVPIEIDEFRTLNRCLDNGIADAVTEYAFQRNSLVESNSVKALNERLGFLAHELRNLIHTVTLAVMAIKAGNVGATGATGALLDRSLIGMRNLIDRSLADVRITAGMPPRARLISLADFVADVKISASLEAHARQCEFTVGAVDAELALDVDREMLFSAVGNLLQNAFKFTQRHTEVSLNAYAAADRIRIDVEDHCGGLPQGAVEDVFLPFKQSGEDRSGL
;
A
#
# COMPACT_ATOMS: atom_id res chain seq x y z
N MET A 1 39.93 26.60 -14.63
CA MET A 1 40.26 25.56 -15.62
C MET A 1 39.18 24.48 -15.70
N LEU A 2 38.54 24.11 -14.58
CA LEU A 2 37.49 23.09 -14.57
C LEU A 2 36.27 23.47 -15.44
N HIS A 3 35.82 24.72 -15.44
CA HIS A 3 34.65 25.12 -16.25
C HIS A 3 34.90 24.99 -17.76
N GLU A 4 36.11 25.28 -18.24
CA GLU A 4 36.50 25.10 -19.65
C GLU A 4 36.56 23.60 -19.99
N PHE A 5 37.19 22.81 -19.12
CA PHE A 5 37.25 21.35 -19.25
C PHE A 5 35.85 20.73 -19.34
N LEU A 6 34.92 21.11 -18.45
CA LEU A 6 33.55 20.63 -18.47
C LEU A 6 32.80 21.07 -19.73
N THR A 7 33.05 22.29 -20.21
CA THR A 7 32.43 22.82 -21.44
C THR A 7 32.88 22.02 -22.66
N THR A 8 34.19 21.76 -22.80
CA THR A 8 34.75 21.00 -23.91
C THR A 8 34.35 19.52 -23.89
N ASN A 9 34.23 18.93 -22.71
CA ASN A 9 34.00 17.48 -22.55
C ASN A 9 32.56 17.10 -22.17
N LYS A 10 31.60 18.04 -22.23
CA LYS A 10 30.21 17.82 -21.80
C LYS A 10 29.58 16.57 -22.42
N ALA A 11 29.75 16.37 -23.74
CA ALA A 11 29.15 15.24 -24.44
C ALA A 11 29.75 13.89 -23.99
N ASP A 12 31.07 13.82 -23.79
CA ASP A 12 31.77 12.62 -23.29
C ASP A 12 31.30 12.30 -21.86
N LEU A 13 31.22 13.31 -20.99
CA LEU A 13 30.74 13.15 -19.61
C LEU A 13 29.31 12.62 -19.55
N VAL A 14 28.40 13.15 -20.38
CA VAL A 14 27.01 12.66 -20.45
C VAL A 14 26.96 11.20 -20.89
N GLU A 15 27.74 10.83 -21.91
CA GLU A 15 27.77 9.44 -22.41
C GLU A 15 28.38 8.49 -21.38
N ARG A 16 29.45 8.89 -20.68
CA ARG A 16 30.04 8.09 -19.59
C ARG A 16 29.05 7.83 -18.46
N CYS A 17 28.29 8.83 -18.04
CA CYS A 17 27.24 8.66 -17.03
C CYS A 17 26.16 7.68 -17.53
N ARG A 18 25.71 7.84 -18.78
CA ARG A 18 24.73 6.94 -19.40
C ARG A 18 25.22 5.49 -19.41
N LEU A 19 26.49 5.26 -19.74
CA LEU A 19 27.10 3.92 -19.74
C LEU A 19 27.23 3.33 -18.33
N LYS A 20 27.51 4.14 -17.30
CA LYS A 20 27.55 3.68 -15.90
C LYS A 20 26.15 3.27 -15.42
N VAL A 21 25.12 4.07 -15.70
CA VAL A 21 23.71 3.74 -15.38
C VAL A 21 23.27 2.46 -16.10
N ALA A 22 23.62 2.29 -17.38
CA ALA A 22 23.26 1.11 -18.17
C ALA A 22 23.85 -0.22 -17.65
N LYS A 23 24.94 -0.17 -16.86
CA LYS A 23 25.57 -1.35 -16.26
C LYS A 23 24.86 -1.83 -14.98
N ARG A 24 23.95 -1.05 -14.39
CA ARG A 24 23.24 -1.42 -13.16
C ARG A 24 22.13 -2.45 -13.45
N LEU A 25 22.01 -3.46 -12.58
CA LEU A 25 21.19 -4.67 -12.76
C LEU A 25 19.66 -4.50 -12.51
N ALA A 26 19.11 -3.29 -12.41
CA ALA A 26 17.69 -3.06 -12.09
C ALA A 26 17.13 -1.74 -12.65
N PRO A 27 15.80 -1.64 -12.82
CA PRO A 27 15.07 -2.07 -14.02
C PRO A 27 15.50 -1.28 -15.27
N LYS A 28 15.58 -1.96 -16.42
CA LYS A 28 15.65 -1.31 -17.73
C LYS A 28 14.30 -0.68 -18.05
N VAL A 29 14.02 0.49 -17.49
CA VAL A 29 12.87 1.26 -17.91
C VAL A 29 13.17 1.76 -19.32
N ALA A 30 12.42 1.25 -20.29
CA ALA A 30 12.37 1.80 -21.64
C ALA A 30 11.67 3.17 -21.56
N GLY A 31 12.36 4.17 -21.00
CA GLY A 31 11.80 5.47 -20.64
C GLY A 31 12.36 6.59 -21.51
N LYS A 32 11.53 7.61 -21.76
CA LYS A 32 11.89 8.87 -22.41
C LYS A 32 13.19 9.44 -21.85
N ALA A 33 13.96 10.11 -22.71
CA ALA A 33 15.14 10.85 -22.28
C ALA A 33 14.78 11.81 -21.13
N LEU A 34 15.51 11.69 -20.01
CA LEU A 34 15.36 12.56 -18.84
C LEU A 34 15.66 14.00 -19.26
N ALA A 35 14.67 14.89 -19.16
CA ALA A 35 14.82 16.27 -19.62
C ALA A 35 15.61 17.12 -18.62
N HIS A 36 15.61 16.73 -17.35
CA HIS A 36 16.17 17.51 -16.24
C HIS A 36 17.38 16.85 -15.56
N GLY A 37 17.96 15.81 -16.17
CA GLY A 37 19.09 15.06 -15.61
C GLY A 37 20.49 15.68 -15.82
N ILE A 38 21.50 14.81 -15.89
CA ILE A 38 22.93 15.14 -15.96
C ILE A 38 23.30 16.27 -16.94
N PRO A 39 22.78 16.33 -18.18
CA PRO A 39 23.17 17.40 -19.12
C PRO A 39 22.83 18.81 -18.60
N ARG A 40 21.74 18.95 -17.85
CA ARG A 40 21.31 20.24 -17.33
C ARG A 40 22.09 20.62 -16.08
N PHE A 41 22.37 19.65 -15.22
CA PHE A 41 23.22 19.84 -14.06
C PHE A 41 24.63 20.29 -14.46
N LEU A 42 25.21 19.71 -15.53
CA LEU A 42 26.50 20.13 -16.08
C LEU A 42 26.51 21.61 -16.50
N ASP A 43 25.44 22.10 -17.15
CA ASP A 43 25.32 23.52 -17.51
C ASP A 43 25.33 24.43 -16.28
N GLN A 44 24.63 24.02 -15.22
CA GLN A 44 24.54 24.79 -13.98
C GLN A 44 25.85 24.76 -13.20
N LEU A 45 26.56 23.64 -13.21
CA LEU A 45 27.90 23.51 -12.64
C LEU A 45 28.91 24.41 -13.37
N ILE A 46 28.93 24.37 -14.71
CA ILE A 46 29.78 25.25 -15.54
C ILE A 46 29.49 26.72 -15.20
N LYS A 47 28.21 27.11 -15.20
CA LYS A 47 27.79 28.47 -14.85
C LYS A 47 28.21 28.86 -13.44
N THR A 48 28.10 27.96 -12.47
CA THR A 48 28.52 28.22 -11.08
C THR A 48 30.02 28.47 -11.00
N LEU A 49 30.83 27.61 -11.62
CA LEU A 49 32.29 27.74 -11.64
C LEU A 49 32.74 29.01 -12.38
N GLN A 50 32.06 29.41 -13.45
CA GLN A 50 32.33 30.67 -14.15
C GLN A 50 32.06 31.89 -13.25
N VAL A 51 30.92 31.92 -12.55
CA VAL A 51 30.56 33.04 -11.67
C VAL A 51 31.53 33.17 -10.50
N GLU A 52 32.05 32.06 -9.97
CA GLU A 52 33.01 32.12 -8.86
C GLU A 52 34.39 32.66 -9.23
N GLN A 53 34.71 32.69 -10.52
CA GLN A 53 35.93 33.34 -11.02
C GLN A 53 35.75 34.85 -11.28
N THR A 54 34.53 35.38 -11.09
CA THR A 54 34.26 36.81 -11.23
C THR A 54 34.55 37.59 -9.95
N SER A 55 34.45 38.92 -10.01
CA SER A 55 34.60 39.80 -8.85
C SER A 55 33.51 39.65 -7.77
N GLU A 56 32.41 38.91 -8.06
CA GLU A 56 31.28 38.72 -7.15
C GLU A 56 30.92 37.23 -6.98
N PRO A 57 31.81 36.40 -6.40
CA PRO A 57 31.63 34.95 -6.32
C PRO A 57 30.37 34.53 -5.55
N MET A 58 29.90 35.37 -4.63
CA MET A 58 28.66 35.13 -3.86
C MET A 58 27.40 35.02 -4.74
N ARG A 59 27.42 35.54 -5.97
CA ARG A 59 26.31 35.41 -6.92
C ARG A 59 26.10 33.97 -7.40
N SER A 60 27.13 33.12 -7.32
CA SER A 60 27.06 31.69 -7.69
C SER A 60 26.04 30.91 -6.85
N ARG A 61 25.72 31.41 -5.64
CA ARG A 61 24.70 30.84 -4.74
C ARG A 61 23.28 30.94 -5.29
N ARG A 62 23.00 31.85 -6.24
CA ARG A 62 21.71 31.88 -6.94
C ARG A 62 21.54 30.67 -7.87
N VAL A 63 22.66 30.14 -8.38
CA VAL A 63 22.67 28.98 -9.26
C VAL A 63 22.74 27.70 -8.43
N SER A 64 23.73 27.60 -7.54
CA SER A 64 24.04 26.36 -6.82
C SER A 64 23.44 26.24 -5.43
N GLY A 65 22.97 27.33 -4.82
CA GLY A 65 22.62 27.36 -3.41
C GLY A 65 23.84 27.53 -2.47
N PRO A 66 23.61 27.79 -1.18
CA PRO A 66 24.66 27.81 -0.16
C PRO A 66 25.11 26.38 0.22
N SER A 67 26.29 26.24 0.84
CA SER A 67 26.86 24.92 1.19
C SER A 67 26.15 24.16 2.31
N GLY A 68 25.34 24.82 3.12
CA GLY A 68 24.56 24.19 4.18
C GLY A 68 23.11 23.88 3.78
N GLY A 69 22.77 24.01 2.50
CA GLY A 69 21.38 24.11 2.06
C GLY A 69 20.68 25.38 2.55
N GLY A 70 19.45 25.61 2.11
CA GLY A 70 18.65 26.75 2.56
C GLY A 70 17.35 26.92 1.79
N ALA A 71 16.39 27.63 2.38
CA ALA A 71 15.06 27.85 1.80
C ALA A 71 15.04 28.70 0.51
N ALA A 72 16.18 29.29 0.13
CA ALA A 72 16.29 30.06 -1.11
C ALA A 72 16.38 29.09 -2.31
N VAL A 73 15.36 29.09 -3.15
CA VAL A 73 15.30 28.28 -4.37
C VAL A 73 16.45 28.68 -5.30
N SER A 74 17.39 27.76 -5.50
CA SER A 74 18.47 27.89 -6.47
C SER A 74 18.08 27.27 -7.81
N GLU A 75 18.81 27.60 -8.89
CA GLU A 75 18.57 26.96 -10.18
C GLU A 75 18.79 25.44 -10.12
N ILE A 76 19.85 24.98 -9.44
CA ILE A 76 20.12 23.56 -9.22
C ILE A 76 18.98 22.91 -8.44
N ALA A 77 18.50 23.54 -7.38
CA ALA A 77 17.41 23.00 -6.56
C ALA A 77 16.15 22.76 -7.39
N ALA A 78 15.75 23.74 -8.21
CA ALA A 78 14.56 23.63 -9.04
C ALA A 78 14.67 22.49 -10.07
N THR A 79 15.82 22.34 -10.73
CA THR A 79 16.01 21.27 -11.72
C THR A 79 16.24 19.90 -11.09
N ALA A 80 16.93 19.84 -9.94
CA ALA A 80 17.15 18.61 -9.21
C ALA A 80 15.84 18.03 -8.67
N ALA A 81 14.94 18.88 -8.17
CA ALA A 81 13.58 18.47 -7.82
C ALA A 81 12.85 17.86 -9.02
N LEU A 82 12.83 18.54 -10.18
CA LEU A 82 12.23 17.99 -11.41
C LEU A 82 12.84 16.64 -11.82
N HIS A 83 14.16 16.50 -11.68
CA HIS A 83 14.85 15.25 -11.95
C HIS A 83 14.44 14.12 -11.00
N GLY A 84 14.39 14.40 -9.68
CA GLY A 84 13.91 13.47 -8.66
C GLY A 84 12.48 13.01 -8.92
N ARG A 85 11.60 13.92 -9.37
CA ARG A 85 10.24 13.59 -9.80
C ARG A 85 10.22 12.65 -11.01
N GLU A 86 10.96 12.96 -12.08
CA GLU A 86 11.05 12.11 -13.28
C GLU A 86 11.54 10.70 -12.94
N LEU A 87 12.55 10.59 -12.05
CA LEU A 87 13.07 9.30 -11.59
C LEU A 87 12.03 8.52 -10.76
N SER A 88 11.26 9.19 -9.90
CA SER A 88 10.14 8.57 -9.17
C SER A 88 9.06 8.04 -10.11
N GLU A 89 8.64 8.84 -11.10
CA GLU A 89 7.62 8.47 -12.08
C GLU A 89 8.04 7.28 -12.95
N GLN A 90 9.33 7.15 -13.23
CA GLN A 90 9.88 6.04 -13.99
C GLN A 90 10.19 4.80 -13.12
N GLY A 91 9.96 4.85 -11.81
CA GLY A 91 10.12 3.69 -10.92
C GLY A 91 11.57 3.39 -10.53
N PHE A 92 12.47 4.37 -10.64
CA PHE A 92 13.83 4.26 -10.09
C PHE A 92 13.78 4.18 -8.56
N THR A 93 14.84 3.65 -7.96
CA THR A 93 15.04 3.58 -6.51
C THR A 93 15.76 4.83 -5.98
N VAL A 94 15.63 5.14 -4.69
CA VAL A 94 16.35 6.26 -4.08
C VAL A 94 17.87 6.08 -4.18
N ASP A 95 18.34 4.83 -4.11
CA ASP A 95 19.74 4.47 -4.30
C ASP A 95 20.25 4.89 -5.69
N GLN A 96 19.44 4.67 -6.73
CA GLN A 96 19.78 5.09 -8.08
C GLN A 96 19.80 6.62 -8.22
N VAL A 97 18.86 7.34 -7.57
CA VAL A 97 18.86 8.82 -7.56
C VAL A 97 20.18 9.36 -7.01
N VAL A 98 20.65 8.84 -5.88
CA VAL A 98 21.92 9.26 -5.27
C VAL A 98 23.11 8.92 -6.16
N HIS A 99 23.15 7.69 -6.69
CA HIS A 99 24.25 7.24 -7.50
C HIS A 99 24.30 7.91 -8.89
N ASP A 100 23.23 8.51 -9.40
CA ASP A 100 23.27 9.26 -10.67
C ASP A 100 24.16 10.51 -10.56
N TYR A 101 24.12 11.22 -9.43
CA TYR A 101 25.04 12.31 -9.13
C TYR A 101 26.44 11.82 -8.78
N GLY A 102 26.54 10.68 -8.09
CA GLY A 102 27.83 10.03 -7.80
C GLY A 102 28.60 9.62 -9.07
N ASP A 103 27.90 9.06 -10.05
CA ASP A 103 28.45 8.69 -11.36
C ASP A 103 29.01 9.90 -12.10
N LEU A 104 28.33 11.05 -12.00
CA LEU A 104 28.81 12.29 -12.59
C LEU A 104 30.11 12.76 -11.95
N CYS A 105 30.20 12.73 -10.63
CA CYS A 105 31.43 13.09 -9.92
C CYS A 105 32.59 12.21 -10.38
N GLN A 106 32.39 10.89 -10.40
CA GLN A 106 33.38 9.94 -10.89
C GLN A 106 33.74 10.18 -12.35
N ALA A 107 32.76 10.41 -13.22
CA ALA A 107 33.02 10.66 -14.64
C ALA A 107 33.88 11.91 -14.85
N ILE A 108 33.63 12.98 -14.07
CA ILE A 108 34.44 14.20 -14.11
C ILE A 108 35.86 13.92 -13.63
N THR A 109 36.04 13.26 -12.48
CA THR A 109 37.37 12.98 -11.92
C THR A 109 38.19 12.02 -12.77
N ASP A 110 37.55 10.96 -13.28
CA ASP A 110 38.19 9.95 -14.15
C ASP A 110 38.66 10.61 -15.45
N LEU A 111 37.81 11.40 -16.10
CA LEU A 111 38.16 12.07 -17.36
C LEU A 111 39.22 13.15 -17.16
N ALA A 112 39.18 13.89 -16.05
CA ALA A 112 40.21 14.88 -15.73
C ALA A 112 41.59 14.21 -15.53
N PHE A 113 41.62 13.08 -14.83
CA PHE A 113 42.83 12.27 -14.65
C PHE A 113 43.36 11.75 -16.00
N GLU A 114 42.49 11.16 -16.84
CA GLU A 114 42.86 10.66 -18.17
C GLU A 114 43.44 11.74 -19.09
N ARG A 115 42.94 12.98 -18.97
CA ARG A 115 43.38 14.13 -19.77
C ARG A 115 44.54 14.90 -19.14
N GLY A 116 45.00 14.50 -17.95
CA GLY A 116 46.07 15.19 -17.22
C GLY A 116 45.69 16.61 -16.79
N VAL A 117 44.41 16.90 -16.60
CA VAL A 117 43.92 18.22 -16.17
C VAL A 117 43.82 18.24 -14.64
N PRO A 118 44.61 19.06 -13.93
CA PRO A 118 44.47 19.19 -12.49
C PRO A 118 43.16 19.89 -12.12
N ILE A 119 42.47 19.38 -11.09
CA ILE A 119 41.31 20.03 -10.49
C ILE A 119 41.77 20.72 -9.21
N GLU A 120 41.61 22.04 -9.15
CA GLU A 120 41.98 22.81 -7.97
C GLU A 120 41.04 22.54 -6.80
N ILE A 121 41.53 22.70 -5.56
CA ILE A 121 40.77 22.42 -4.34
C ILE A 121 39.45 23.22 -4.30
N ASP A 122 39.50 24.49 -4.69
CA ASP A 122 38.30 25.35 -4.67
C ASP A 122 37.31 24.97 -5.79
N GLU A 123 37.80 24.55 -6.97
CA GLU A 123 36.95 24.03 -8.04
C GLU A 123 36.25 22.72 -7.61
N PHE A 124 36.97 21.84 -6.91
CA PHE A 124 36.42 20.60 -6.36
C PHE A 124 35.42 20.85 -5.22
N ARG A 125 35.65 21.86 -4.36
CA ARG A 125 34.69 22.28 -3.33
C ARG A 125 33.38 22.77 -3.96
N THR A 126 33.46 23.50 -5.06
CA THR A 126 32.28 23.99 -5.79
C THR A 126 31.53 22.86 -6.48
N LEU A 127 32.25 21.90 -7.06
CA LEU A 127 31.64 20.67 -7.58
C LEU A 127 30.85 19.93 -6.48
N ASN A 128 31.47 19.66 -5.34
CA ASN A 128 30.80 18.96 -4.23
C ASN A 128 29.59 19.74 -3.72
N ARG A 129 29.70 21.07 -3.56
CA ARG A 129 28.56 21.90 -3.15
C ARG A 129 27.38 21.77 -4.11
N CYS A 130 27.63 21.81 -5.42
CA CYS A 130 26.58 21.63 -6.43
C CYS A 130 25.98 20.22 -6.36
N LEU A 131 26.80 19.19 -6.18
CA LEU A 131 26.37 17.79 -6.08
C LEU A 131 25.53 17.57 -4.82
N ASP A 132 26.00 18.02 -3.66
CA ASP A 132 25.31 17.86 -2.38
C ASP A 132 23.94 18.51 -2.40
N ASN A 133 23.83 19.74 -2.92
CA ASN A 133 22.54 20.42 -3.08
C ASN A 133 21.66 19.70 -4.10
N GLY A 134 22.21 19.30 -5.25
CA GLY A 134 21.48 18.53 -6.26
C GLY A 134 20.92 17.20 -5.71
N ILE A 135 21.74 16.45 -4.97
CA ILE A 135 21.32 15.18 -4.34
C ILE A 135 20.24 15.45 -3.29
N ALA A 136 20.45 16.43 -2.41
CA ALA A 136 19.49 16.76 -1.36
C ALA A 136 18.12 17.13 -1.94
N ASP A 137 18.08 17.99 -2.94
CA ASP A 137 16.84 18.46 -3.56
C ASP A 137 16.16 17.34 -4.38
N ALA A 138 16.93 16.55 -5.13
CA ALA A 138 16.41 15.42 -5.90
C ALA A 138 15.83 14.32 -4.99
N VAL A 139 16.55 13.94 -3.93
CA VAL A 139 16.09 12.93 -2.97
C VAL A 139 14.88 13.43 -2.18
N THR A 140 14.85 14.71 -1.80
CA THR A 140 13.72 15.31 -1.08
C THR A 140 12.45 15.27 -1.93
N GLU A 141 12.51 15.73 -3.19
CA GLU A 141 11.36 15.68 -4.09
C GLU A 141 10.97 14.23 -4.41
N TYR A 142 11.94 13.34 -4.65
CA TYR A 142 11.67 11.92 -4.87
C TYR A 142 10.92 11.28 -3.70
N ALA A 143 11.37 11.52 -2.47
CA ALA A 143 10.72 11.01 -1.27
C ALA A 143 9.32 11.61 -1.08
N PHE A 144 9.16 12.89 -1.36
CA PHE A 144 7.86 13.56 -1.33
C PHE A 144 6.86 12.94 -2.32
N GLN A 145 7.29 12.69 -3.56
CA GLN A 145 6.45 12.02 -4.57
C GLN A 145 6.10 10.60 -4.16
N ARG A 146 7.07 9.84 -3.65
CA ARG A 146 6.85 8.47 -3.16
C ARG A 146 5.83 8.44 -2.02
N ASN A 147 5.98 9.29 -1.02
CA ASN A 147 5.08 9.37 0.12
C ASN A 147 3.67 9.80 -0.31
N SER A 148 3.58 10.80 -1.19
CA SER A 148 2.30 11.27 -1.74
C SER A 148 1.56 10.17 -2.51
N LEU A 149 2.26 9.32 -3.27
CA LEU A 149 1.67 8.16 -3.95
C LEU A 149 1.16 7.12 -2.96
N VAL A 150 1.93 6.83 -1.91
CA VAL A 150 1.53 5.88 -0.85
C VAL A 150 0.30 6.39 -0.10
N GLU A 151 0.29 7.67 0.27
CA GLU A 151 -0.85 8.32 0.92
C GLU A 151 -2.09 8.33 0.02
N SER A 152 -1.94 8.71 -1.25
CA SER A 152 -3.06 8.73 -2.21
C SER A 152 -3.67 7.34 -2.40
N ASN A 153 -2.84 6.31 -2.53
CA ASN A 153 -3.32 4.93 -2.63
C ASN A 153 -4.03 4.47 -1.36
N SER A 154 -3.52 4.85 -0.18
CA SER A 154 -4.13 4.54 1.11
C SER A 154 -5.50 5.22 1.27
N VAL A 155 -5.60 6.50 0.88
CA VAL A 155 -6.86 7.26 0.92
C VAL A 155 -7.89 6.70 -0.07
N LYS A 156 -7.47 6.32 -1.28
CA LYS A 156 -8.36 5.67 -2.26
C LYS A 156 -8.92 4.36 -1.73
N ALA A 157 -8.06 3.48 -1.20
CA ALA A 157 -8.48 2.21 -0.61
C ALA A 157 -9.46 2.41 0.57
N LEU A 158 -9.21 3.41 1.42
CA LEU A 158 -10.13 3.77 2.51
C LEU A 158 -11.49 4.25 1.98
N ASN A 159 -11.49 5.14 0.99
CA ASN A 159 -12.72 5.67 0.39
C ASN A 159 -13.55 4.57 -0.29
N GLU A 160 -12.90 3.63 -0.98
CA GLU A 160 -13.57 2.47 -1.58
C GLU A 160 -14.24 1.59 -0.50
N ARG A 161 -13.54 1.31 0.60
CA ARG A 161 -14.08 0.55 1.75
C ARG A 161 -15.28 1.25 2.39
N LEU A 162 -15.16 2.56 2.66
CA LEU A 162 -16.25 3.34 3.24
C LEU A 162 -17.45 3.44 2.30
N GLY A 163 -17.20 3.58 0.99
CA GLY A 163 -18.24 3.58 -0.04
C GLY A 163 -19.02 2.26 -0.04
N PHE A 164 -18.31 1.13 0.00
CA PHE A 164 -18.92 -0.20 0.09
C PHE A 164 -19.75 -0.36 1.37
N LEU A 165 -19.17 -0.02 2.54
CA LEU A 165 -19.85 -0.06 3.83
C LEU A 165 -21.16 0.75 3.82
N ALA A 166 -21.10 2.00 3.35
CA ALA A 166 -22.26 2.88 3.30
C ALA A 166 -23.34 2.35 2.35
N HIS A 167 -22.94 1.76 1.22
CA HIS A 167 -23.88 1.16 0.27
C HIS A 167 -24.59 -0.04 0.88
N GLU A 168 -23.86 -0.95 1.50
CA GLU A 168 -24.42 -2.18 2.06
C GLU A 168 -25.28 -1.89 3.29
N LEU A 169 -24.86 -0.97 4.17
CA LEU A 169 -25.70 -0.48 5.25
C LEU A 169 -27.01 0.13 4.74
N ARG A 170 -26.95 0.96 3.68
CA ARG A 170 -28.15 1.57 3.09
C ARG A 170 -29.12 0.50 2.59
N ASN A 171 -28.62 -0.52 1.91
CA ASN A 171 -29.45 -1.63 1.41
C ASN A 171 -30.14 -2.36 2.56
N LEU A 172 -29.37 -2.74 3.59
CA LEU A 172 -29.89 -3.45 4.75
C LEU A 172 -30.93 -2.61 5.52
N ILE A 173 -30.67 -1.32 5.74
CA ILE A 173 -31.62 -0.39 6.37
C ILE A 173 -32.90 -0.27 5.54
N HIS A 174 -32.78 -0.18 4.21
CA HIS A 174 -33.94 -0.08 3.32
C HIS A 174 -34.82 -1.34 3.43
N THR A 175 -34.22 -2.54 3.41
CA THR A 175 -34.95 -3.80 3.58
C THR A 175 -35.62 -3.91 4.95
N VAL A 176 -34.91 -3.56 6.03
CA VAL A 176 -35.47 -3.49 7.40
C VAL A 176 -36.69 -2.57 7.43
N THR A 177 -36.56 -1.38 6.83
CA THR A 177 -37.62 -0.37 6.82
C THR A 177 -38.88 -0.89 6.12
N LEU A 178 -38.75 -1.48 4.93
CA LEU A 178 -39.87 -2.05 4.19
C LEU A 178 -40.52 -3.22 4.94
N ALA A 179 -39.73 -4.11 5.53
CA ALA A 179 -40.23 -5.24 6.30
C ALA A 179 -41.06 -4.78 7.52
N VAL A 180 -40.54 -3.80 8.27
CA VAL A 180 -41.24 -3.22 9.42
C VAL A 180 -42.52 -2.50 8.99
N MET A 181 -42.51 -1.75 7.88
CA MET A 181 -43.71 -1.08 7.36
C MET A 181 -44.80 -2.10 6.98
N ALA A 182 -44.44 -3.20 6.32
CA ALA A 182 -45.39 -4.24 5.93
C ALA A 182 -46.00 -4.97 7.14
N ILE A 183 -45.19 -5.25 8.17
CA ILE A 183 -45.67 -5.85 9.43
C ILE A 183 -46.62 -4.89 10.16
N LYS A 184 -46.27 -3.60 10.26
CA LYS A 184 -47.10 -2.59 10.92
C LYS A 184 -48.42 -2.33 10.20
N ALA A 185 -48.46 -2.47 8.88
CA ALA A 185 -49.69 -2.37 8.09
C ALA A 185 -50.66 -3.54 8.32
N GLY A 186 -50.22 -4.62 8.97
CA GLY A 186 -51.02 -5.84 9.17
C GLY A 186 -51.11 -6.73 7.94
N ASN A 187 -50.41 -6.38 6.85
CA ASN A 187 -50.40 -7.16 5.60
C ASN A 187 -49.69 -8.51 5.75
N VAL A 188 -48.76 -8.62 6.69
CA VAL A 188 -47.92 -9.81 6.93
C VAL A 188 -47.60 -9.95 8.42
N GLY A 189 -47.48 -11.18 8.89
CA GLY A 189 -47.13 -11.48 10.28
C GLY A 189 -45.62 -11.39 10.56
N ALA A 190 -45.26 -11.06 11.80
CA ALA A 190 -43.87 -10.99 12.27
C ALA A 190 -43.14 -12.35 12.28
N THR A 191 -43.87 -13.45 12.24
CA THR A 191 -43.32 -14.82 12.22
C THR A 191 -43.23 -15.42 10.81
N GLY A 192 -43.64 -14.66 9.78
CA GLY A 192 -43.64 -15.10 8.39
C GLY A 192 -42.35 -14.75 7.64
N ALA A 193 -42.38 -14.88 6.31
CA ALA A 193 -41.24 -14.60 5.43
C ALA A 193 -40.68 -13.16 5.58
N THR A 194 -41.54 -12.18 5.90
CA THR A 194 -41.13 -10.80 6.15
C THR A 194 -40.35 -10.64 7.46
N GLY A 195 -40.73 -11.38 8.51
CA GLY A 195 -39.96 -11.43 9.77
C GLY A 195 -38.59 -12.07 9.57
N ALA A 196 -38.54 -13.20 8.85
CA ALA A 196 -37.26 -13.84 8.50
C ALA A 196 -36.35 -12.92 7.65
N LEU A 197 -36.93 -12.09 6.76
CA LEU A 197 -36.17 -11.10 5.99
C LEU A 197 -35.64 -9.95 6.89
N LEU A 198 -36.44 -9.50 7.85
CA LEU A 198 -36.04 -8.50 8.85
C LEU A 198 -34.86 -9.02 9.67
N ASP A 199 -34.97 -10.24 10.21
CA ASP A 199 -33.92 -10.86 11.02
C ASP A 199 -32.61 -11.00 10.22
N ARG A 200 -32.69 -11.52 8.98
CA ARG A 200 -31.53 -11.58 8.06
C ARG A 200 -30.85 -10.24 7.88
N SER A 201 -31.63 -9.19 7.69
CA SER A 201 -31.09 -7.85 7.41
C SER A 201 -30.41 -7.24 8.64
N LEU A 202 -30.97 -7.48 9.84
CA LEU A 202 -30.38 -7.03 11.10
C LEU A 202 -29.08 -7.77 11.44
N ILE A 203 -29.04 -9.08 11.20
CA ILE A 203 -27.82 -9.89 11.38
C ILE A 203 -26.73 -9.43 10.41
N GLY A 204 -27.09 -9.24 9.13
CA GLY A 204 -26.17 -8.72 8.11
C GLY A 204 -25.57 -7.38 8.53
N MET A 205 -26.39 -6.51 9.14
CA MET A 205 -25.94 -5.19 9.60
C MET A 205 -24.96 -5.29 10.76
N ARG A 206 -25.25 -6.14 11.75
CA ARG A 206 -24.33 -6.41 12.86
C ARG A 206 -22.98 -6.92 12.35
N ASN A 207 -23.01 -7.95 11.49
CA ASN A 207 -21.81 -8.55 10.94
C ASN A 207 -20.98 -7.52 10.12
N LEU A 208 -21.65 -6.65 9.36
CA LEU A 208 -20.98 -5.60 8.59
C LEU A 208 -20.29 -4.56 9.49
N ILE A 209 -20.92 -4.19 10.61
CA ILE A 209 -20.33 -3.28 11.61
C ILE A 209 -19.12 -3.92 12.28
N ASP A 210 -19.26 -5.15 12.77
CA ASP A 210 -18.20 -5.88 13.48
C ASP A 210 -16.95 -6.05 12.59
N ARG A 211 -17.15 -6.39 11.31
CA ARG A 211 -16.08 -6.49 10.32
C ARG A 211 -15.39 -5.15 10.05
N SER A 212 -16.17 -4.08 9.93
CA SER A 212 -15.63 -2.74 9.67
C SER A 212 -14.78 -2.24 10.84
N LEU A 213 -15.20 -2.51 12.08
CA LEU A 213 -14.43 -2.19 13.28
C LEU A 213 -13.13 -2.99 13.36
N ALA A 214 -13.17 -4.28 13.02
CA ALA A 214 -11.97 -5.11 12.95
C ALA A 214 -10.99 -4.60 11.89
N ASP A 215 -11.48 -4.26 10.69
CA ASP A 215 -10.65 -3.75 9.59
C ASP A 215 -9.96 -2.41 9.93
N VAL A 216 -10.68 -1.49 10.59
CA VAL A 216 -10.11 -0.23 11.07
C VAL A 216 -8.97 -0.48 12.06
N ARG A 217 -9.11 -1.44 12.97
CA ARG A 217 -8.08 -1.74 13.98
C ARG A 217 -6.84 -2.36 13.36
N ILE A 218 -7.01 -3.26 12.40
CA ILE A 218 -5.91 -3.86 11.63
C ILE A 218 -5.19 -2.76 10.83
N THR A 219 -5.94 -1.94 10.10
CA THR A 219 -5.38 -0.89 9.24
C THR A 219 -4.67 0.20 10.05
N ALA A 220 -5.17 0.52 11.25
CA ALA A 220 -4.54 1.48 12.16
C ALA A 220 -3.32 0.89 12.92
N GLY A 221 -2.97 -0.38 12.70
CA GLY A 221 -1.87 -1.05 13.39
C GLY A 221 -2.05 -1.13 14.91
N MET A 222 -3.29 -1.11 15.39
CA MET A 222 -3.56 -1.21 16.82
C MET A 222 -3.15 -2.61 17.31
N PRO A 223 -2.45 -2.72 18.46
CA PRO A 223 -2.08 -4.02 18.98
C PRO A 223 -3.34 -4.85 19.31
N PRO A 224 -3.34 -6.17 19.04
CA PRO A 224 -4.45 -7.03 19.40
C PRO A 224 -4.64 -7.01 20.92
N ARG A 225 -5.90 -6.96 21.37
CA ARG A 225 -6.25 -7.05 22.79
C ARG A 225 -6.31 -8.51 23.22
N ALA A 226 -5.16 -9.18 23.13
CA ALA A 226 -5.03 -10.58 23.48
C ALA A 226 -5.43 -10.83 24.94
N ARG A 227 -6.32 -11.79 25.14
CA ARG A 227 -6.72 -12.29 26.45
C ARG A 227 -6.91 -13.79 26.34
N LEU A 228 -6.60 -14.48 27.44
CA LEU A 228 -6.93 -15.88 27.58
C LEU A 228 -8.45 -16.07 27.62
N ILE A 229 -8.99 -16.82 26.65
CA ILE A 229 -10.41 -17.15 26.53
C ILE A 229 -10.59 -18.67 26.42
N SER A 230 -11.72 -19.17 26.93
CA SER A 230 -12.16 -20.56 26.72
C SER A 230 -12.52 -20.78 25.25
N LEU A 231 -11.96 -21.84 24.64
CA LEU A 231 -12.29 -22.22 23.26
C LEU A 231 -13.74 -22.70 23.16
N ALA A 232 -14.22 -23.45 24.16
CA ALA A 232 -15.58 -23.97 24.19
C ALA A 232 -16.61 -22.83 24.26
N ASP A 233 -16.38 -21.82 25.11
CA ASP A 233 -17.28 -20.65 25.22
C ASP A 233 -17.27 -19.84 23.92
N PHE A 234 -16.09 -19.62 23.34
CA PHE A 234 -15.96 -18.93 22.06
C PHE A 234 -16.75 -19.65 20.95
N VAL A 235 -16.59 -20.97 20.82
CA VAL A 235 -17.30 -21.76 19.80
C VAL A 235 -18.81 -21.80 20.07
N ALA A 236 -19.25 -21.81 21.33
CA ALA A 236 -20.65 -21.70 21.68
C ALA A 236 -21.27 -20.36 21.23
N ASP A 237 -20.55 -19.26 21.43
CA ASP A 237 -20.99 -17.93 20.96
C ASP A 237 -21.05 -17.86 19.43
N VAL A 238 -20.04 -18.40 18.75
CA VAL A 238 -20.04 -18.53 17.28
C VAL A 238 -21.23 -19.36 16.83
N LYS A 239 -21.53 -20.47 17.52
CA LYS A 239 -22.67 -21.34 17.21
C LYS A 239 -23.99 -20.58 17.25
N ILE A 240 -24.23 -19.79 18.30
CA ILE A 240 -25.45 -19.00 18.44
C ILE A 240 -25.58 -18.02 17.27
N SER A 241 -24.50 -17.29 16.95
CA SER A 241 -24.50 -16.30 15.86
C SER A 241 -24.70 -16.94 14.49
N ALA A 242 -23.99 -18.03 14.19
CA ALA A 242 -23.98 -18.69 12.90
C ALA A 242 -25.24 -19.53 12.65
N SER A 243 -25.83 -20.12 13.70
CA SER A 243 -27.09 -20.86 13.58
C SER A 243 -28.18 -19.96 13.00
N LEU A 244 -28.27 -18.71 13.45
CA LEU A 244 -29.28 -17.79 12.96
C LEU A 244 -29.12 -17.48 11.46
N GLU A 245 -27.88 -17.38 10.97
CA GLU A 245 -27.57 -17.21 9.55
C GLU A 245 -27.85 -18.48 8.73
N ALA A 246 -27.51 -19.66 9.25
CA ALA A 246 -27.78 -20.94 8.62
C ALA A 246 -29.29 -21.18 8.41
N HIS A 247 -30.11 -20.90 9.43
CA HIS A 247 -31.59 -20.97 9.33
C HIS A 247 -32.11 -20.02 8.25
N ALA A 248 -31.57 -18.80 8.21
CA ALA A 248 -31.88 -17.80 7.22
C ALA A 248 -31.56 -18.22 5.77
N ARG A 249 -30.53 -19.06 5.58
CA ARG A 249 -30.07 -19.57 4.28
C ARG A 249 -30.58 -20.98 3.95
N GLN A 250 -31.34 -21.62 4.85
CA GLN A 250 -31.85 -22.99 4.71
C GLN A 250 -30.74 -24.06 4.60
N CYS A 251 -29.64 -23.84 5.32
CA CYS A 251 -28.53 -24.78 5.43
C CYS A 251 -28.51 -25.44 6.81
N GLU A 252 -28.02 -26.67 6.90
CA GLU A 252 -27.74 -27.31 8.18
C GLU A 252 -26.40 -26.82 8.71
N PHE A 253 -26.33 -26.46 9.99
CA PHE A 253 -25.09 -26.01 10.63
C PHE A 253 -24.82 -26.83 11.88
N THR A 254 -23.68 -27.51 11.90
CA THR A 254 -23.25 -28.36 13.01
C THR A 254 -21.93 -27.88 13.57
N VAL A 255 -21.76 -28.18 14.86
CA VAL A 255 -20.57 -27.80 15.61
C VAL A 255 -20.06 -29.04 16.33
N GLY A 256 -18.81 -29.40 16.06
CA GLY A 256 -18.15 -30.53 16.69
C GLY A 256 -17.99 -30.34 18.19
N ALA A 257 -17.77 -31.43 18.92
CA ALA A 257 -17.46 -31.36 20.34
C ALA A 257 -16.12 -30.64 20.56
N VAL A 258 -16.11 -29.69 21.48
CA VAL A 258 -14.92 -28.90 21.85
C VAL A 258 -14.50 -29.28 23.26
N ASP A 259 -13.21 -29.56 23.42
CA ASP A 259 -12.63 -29.81 24.73
C ASP A 259 -12.69 -28.54 25.60
N ALA A 260 -13.33 -28.66 26.78
CA ALA A 260 -13.56 -27.56 27.71
C ALA A 260 -12.28 -27.07 28.40
N GLU A 261 -11.19 -27.85 28.38
CA GLU A 261 -9.90 -27.47 28.95
C GLU A 261 -9.06 -26.59 28.02
N LEU A 262 -9.44 -26.47 26.74
CA LEU A 262 -8.70 -25.68 25.76
C LEU A 262 -8.97 -24.18 25.90
N ALA A 263 -7.89 -23.41 25.89
CA ALA A 263 -7.92 -21.95 25.94
C ALA A 263 -7.00 -21.32 24.88
N LEU A 264 -7.35 -20.10 24.48
CA LEU A 264 -6.66 -19.31 23.45
C LEU A 264 -6.25 -17.96 24.04
N ASP A 265 -5.01 -17.51 23.79
CA ASP A 265 -4.60 -16.12 24.07
C ASP A 265 -4.71 -15.28 22.79
N VAL A 266 -5.87 -14.65 22.59
CA VAL A 266 -6.24 -14.00 21.32
C VAL A 266 -7.10 -12.75 21.55
N ASP A 267 -7.14 -11.85 20.56
CA ASP A 267 -8.18 -10.82 20.52
C ASP A 267 -9.50 -11.48 20.08
N ARG A 268 -10.41 -11.65 21.05
CA ARG A 268 -11.69 -12.34 20.85
C ARG A 268 -12.49 -11.73 19.69
N GLU A 269 -12.50 -10.41 19.53
CA GLU A 269 -13.29 -9.74 18.48
C GLU A 269 -12.71 -10.01 17.10
N MET A 270 -11.38 -10.00 16.97
CA MET A 270 -10.70 -10.31 15.71
C MET A 270 -10.90 -11.78 15.32
N LEU A 271 -10.80 -12.71 16.28
CA LEU A 271 -11.05 -14.12 16.02
C LEU A 271 -12.51 -14.38 15.63
N PHE A 272 -13.45 -13.73 16.31
CA PHE A 272 -14.88 -13.83 15.98
C PHE A 272 -15.17 -13.31 14.56
N SER A 273 -14.56 -12.19 14.17
CA SER A 273 -14.66 -11.64 12.81
C SER A 273 -14.08 -12.60 11.76
N ALA A 274 -12.89 -13.18 12.02
CA ALA A 274 -12.25 -14.12 11.12
C ALA A 274 -13.09 -15.39 10.90
N VAL A 275 -13.55 -16.03 11.99
CA VAL A 275 -14.40 -17.22 11.90
C VAL A 275 -15.76 -16.88 11.27
N GLY A 276 -16.33 -15.72 11.61
CA GLY A 276 -17.57 -15.23 11.00
C GLY A 276 -17.46 -14.96 9.50
N ASN A 277 -16.29 -14.53 9.00
CA ASN A 277 -16.03 -14.38 7.57
C ASN A 277 -16.02 -15.73 6.86
N LEU A 278 -15.33 -16.73 7.42
CA LEU A 278 -15.29 -18.08 6.86
C LEU A 278 -16.68 -18.73 6.83
N LEU A 279 -17.43 -18.63 7.93
CA LEU A 279 -18.80 -19.17 8.01
C LEU A 279 -19.76 -18.51 7.03
N GLN A 280 -19.67 -17.19 6.86
CA GLN A 280 -20.52 -16.50 5.88
C GLN A 280 -20.21 -16.97 4.46
N ASN A 281 -18.93 -17.15 4.12
CA ASN A 281 -18.53 -17.69 2.82
C ASN A 281 -19.06 -19.11 2.64
N ALA A 282 -18.89 -19.97 3.64
CA ALA A 282 -19.44 -21.32 3.64
C ALA A 282 -20.95 -21.32 3.39
N PHE A 283 -21.73 -20.53 4.15
CA PHE A 283 -23.19 -20.43 3.97
C PHE A 283 -23.59 -19.81 2.63
N LYS A 284 -22.75 -18.95 2.04
CA LYS A 284 -23.03 -18.33 0.74
C LYS A 284 -22.83 -19.31 -0.41
N PHE A 285 -21.76 -20.10 -0.39
CA PHE A 285 -21.32 -20.91 -1.53
C PHE A 285 -21.65 -22.41 -1.40
N THR A 286 -21.99 -22.88 -0.21
CA THR A 286 -22.42 -24.27 -0.03
C THR A 286 -23.63 -24.60 -0.90
N GLN A 287 -23.72 -25.85 -1.36
CA GLN A 287 -24.89 -26.34 -2.06
C GLN A 287 -26.14 -26.27 -1.17
N ARG A 288 -27.31 -26.11 -1.77
CA ARG A 288 -28.57 -26.05 -1.01
C ARG A 288 -28.81 -27.38 -0.29
N HIS A 289 -29.33 -27.32 0.93
CA HIS A 289 -29.66 -28.47 1.75
C HIS A 289 -28.47 -29.38 2.13
N THR A 290 -27.24 -28.86 2.06
CA THR A 290 -26.07 -29.53 2.62
C THR A 290 -25.68 -28.93 3.97
N GLU A 291 -24.80 -29.62 4.66
CA GLU A 291 -24.26 -29.23 5.95
C GLU A 291 -23.04 -28.31 5.79
N VAL A 292 -22.93 -27.35 6.70
CA VAL A 292 -21.69 -26.62 7.00
C VAL A 292 -21.29 -27.00 8.43
N SER A 293 -20.03 -27.40 8.63
CA SER A 293 -19.54 -27.83 9.94
C SER A 293 -18.46 -26.90 10.48
N LEU A 294 -18.47 -26.67 11.80
CA LEU A 294 -17.44 -25.96 12.54
C LEU A 294 -16.79 -26.92 13.55
N ASN A 295 -15.49 -27.19 13.37
CA ASN A 295 -14.71 -28.03 14.27
C ASN A 295 -13.59 -27.23 14.90
N ALA A 296 -13.37 -27.37 16.20
CA ALA A 296 -12.28 -26.71 16.91
C ALA A 296 -11.60 -27.68 17.86
N TYR A 297 -10.31 -27.93 17.67
CA TYR A 297 -9.57 -28.95 18.41
C TYR A 297 -8.08 -28.63 18.50
N ALA A 298 -7.40 -29.24 19.46
CA ALA A 298 -5.95 -29.16 19.59
C ALA A 298 -5.28 -30.00 18.50
N ALA A 299 -4.30 -29.41 17.81
CA ALA A 299 -3.46 -30.05 16.82
C ALA A 299 -1.99 -29.69 17.12
N ALA A 300 -1.28 -30.62 17.77
CA ALA A 300 0.07 -30.42 18.29
C ALA A 300 0.15 -29.23 19.26
N ASP A 301 0.93 -28.20 18.94
CA ASP A 301 1.15 -26.99 19.74
C ASP A 301 0.14 -25.87 19.44
N ARG A 302 -0.89 -26.14 18.63
CA ARG A 302 -1.85 -25.15 18.14
C ARG A 302 -3.28 -25.60 18.32
N ILE A 303 -4.19 -24.64 18.28
CA ILE A 303 -5.61 -24.89 18.10
C ILE A 303 -5.94 -24.70 16.63
N ARG A 304 -6.65 -25.68 16.08
CA ARG A 304 -7.15 -25.66 14.71
C ARG A 304 -8.66 -25.43 14.75
N ILE A 305 -9.12 -24.48 13.95
CA ILE A 305 -10.55 -24.17 13.76
C ILE A 305 -10.84 -24.38 12.27
N ASP A 306 -11.59 -25.43 11.96
CA ASP A 306 -11.98 -25.80 10.60
C ASP A 306 -13.42 -25.38 10.36
N VAL A 307 -13.66 -24.73 9.21
CA VAL A 307 -14.99 -24.49 8.65
C VAL A 307 -15.07 -25.26 7.35
N GLU A 308 -15.94 -26.27 7.30
CA GLU A 308 -16.11 -27.14 6.15
C GLU A 308 -17.47 -26.91 5.50
N ASP A 309 -17.48 -26.83 4.17
CA ASP A 309 -18.68 -26.66 3.36
C ASP A 309 -18.73 -27.69 2.22
N HIS A 310 -19.84 -27.69 1.48
CA HIS A 310 -20.02 -28.55 0.30
C HIS A 310 -20.10 -27.71 -0.98
N CYS A 311 -19.25 -26.68 -1.12
CA CYS A 311 -19.29 -25.79 -2.29
C CYS A 311 -18.75 -26.42 -3.60
N GLY A 312 -18.10 -27.60 -3.51
CA GLY A 312 -17.49 -28.28 -4.67
C GLY A 312 -16.03 -27.89 -4.94
N GLY A 313 -15.44 -27.04 -4.09
CA GLY A 313 -14.03 -26.66 -4.11
C GLY A 313 -13.73 -25.39 -4.92
N LEU A 314 -12.51 -24.89 -4.75
CA LEU A 314 -12.02 -23.69 -5.46
C LEU A 314 -11.47 -24.04 -6.86
N PRO A 315 -11.66 -23.17 -7.87
CA PRO A 315 -11.06 -23.35 -9.19
C PRO A 315 -9.53 -23.47 -9.14
N GLN A 316 -8.95 -24.22 -10.08
CA GLN A 316 -7.50 -24.42 -10.15
C GLN A 316 -6.78 -23.08 -10.35
N GLY A 317 -5.87 -22.72 -9.43
CA GLY A 317 -5.15 -21.44 -9.43
C GLY A 317 -5.82 -20.31 -8.63
N ALA A 318 -7.04 -20.49 -8.11
CA ALA A 318 -7.74 -19.45 -7.35
C ALA A 318 -7.28 -19.32 -5.88
N VAL A 319 -6.54 -20.29 -5.34
CA VAL A 319 -6.18 -20.35 -3.90
C VAL A 319 -5.28 -19.19 -3.48
N GLU A 320 -4.39 -18.70 -4.34
CA GLU A 320 -3.54 -17.53 -4.05
C GLU A 320 -4.33 -16.21 -4.12
N ASP A 321 -5.46 -16.23 -4.83
CA ASP A 321 -6.25 -15.06 -5.14
C ASP A 321 -7.42 -14.81 -4.19
N VAL A 322 -7.93 -15.86 -3.50
CA VAL A 322 -9.10 -15.75 -2.61
C VAL A 322 -8.88 -14.87 -1.37
N PHE A 323 -7.64 -14.56 -1.02
CA PHE A 323 -7.30 -13.68 0.11
C PHE A 323 -6.92 -12.27 -0.34
N LEU A 324 -6.93 -11.98 -1.65
CA LEU A 324 -6.66 -10.64 -2.15
C LEU A 324 -7.91 -9.75 -1.96
N PRO A 325 -7.77 -8.54 -1.40
CA PRO A 325 -8.88 -7.62 -1.25
C PRO A 325 -9.59 -7.36 -2.59
N PHE A 326 -10.93 -7.40 -2.58
CA PHE A 326 -11.80 -7.05 -3.72
C PHE A 326 -11.72 -7.98 -4.94
N LYS A 327 -11.11 -9.17 -4.83
CA LYS A 327 -11.19 -10.20 -5.88
C LYS A 327 -12.44 -11.06 -5.70
N GLN A 328 -13.50 -10.72 -6.43
CA GLN A 328 -14.73 -11.52 -6.50
C GLN A 328 -14.71 -12.45 -7.72
N SER A 329 -14.97 -13.73 -7.52
CA SER A 329 -15.24 -14.71 -8.59
C SER A 329 -16.72 -15.12 -8.54
N GLY A 330 -17.57 -14.53 -9.39
CA GLY A 330 -18.98 -14.97 -9.56
C GLY A 330 -20.01 -13.89 -9.89
N GLU A 331 -21.24 -14.30 -10.22
CA GLU A 331 -22.39 -13.42 -10.52
C GLU A 331 -23.11 -12.87 -9.27
N ASP A 332 -22.92 -13.48 -8.08
CA ASP A 332 -23.48 -12.99 -6.82
C ASP A 332 -22.49 -12.09 -6.07
N ARG A 333 -22.79 -10.78 -6.10
CA ARG A 333 -21.94 -9.67 -5.63
C ARG A 333 -22.03 -9.37 -4.13
N SER A 334 -22.73 -10.20 -3.36
CA SER A 334 -22.84 -10.01 -1.90
C SER A 334 -21.64 -10.62 -1.16
N GLY A 335 -20.69 -9.79 -0.72
CA GLY A 335 -19.48 -10.23 0.02
C GLY A 335 -18.18 -9.90 -0.69
N LEU A 336 -17.16 -9.50 0.08
CA LEU A 336 -15.81 -9.14 -0.38
C LEU A 336 -14.91 -10.37 -0.44
#